data_AF-A0A4P9W2J3-F1
#
_entry.id   AF-A0A4P9W2J3-F1
#
_cell.length_a   1.000
_cell.length_b   1.000
_cell.length_c   1.000
_cell.angle_alpha   90.00
_cell.angle_beta   90.00
_cell.angle_gamma   90.00
#
_symmetry.space_group_name_H-M   'P 1'
#
loop_
_entity.id
_entity.type
_entity.pdbx_description
1 polymer ?
#
loop_
_entity_poly.entity_id
_entity_poly.type
_entity_poly.pdbx_seq_one_letter_code
_entity_poly.pdbx_strand_id
1 'polypeptide(L)'
;KQLNGHKNIVTYMDSSIATLRHGGFEVFILMEYCTGGHLVEFLNTRLTSRLTEPEILTIFSDICEAVAHMHYHSPPIIHRDIKVENVLISTSPSSSPSPFAPASLASVEGALPTYKLCDFGSATTRIVPSSAPMSAREILAMEEEIGRFTTLQYRAPEICDLYQKKGISEKIDIWALGILLFKLCFFTTPFEDSGKLAIINVRYTMPTYPAYSKSLLGLIGE
;
A
#
# COMPACT_ATOMS: atom_id res chain seq x y z
N LYS A 1 -17.00 5.69 1.44
CA LYS A 1 -17.67 6.77 2.22
C LYS A 1 -16.99 7.07 3.55
N GLN A 2 -16.61 6.09 4.37
CA GLN A 2 -15.97 6.33 5.69
C GLN A 2 -14.62 7.07 5.59
N LEU A 3 -13.83 6.78 4.55
CA LEU A 3 -12.50 7.38 4.32
C LEU A 3 -12.51 8.70 3.53
N ASN A 4 -13.69 9.30 3.28
CA ASN A 4 -13.77 10.45 2.38
C ASN A 4 -13.21 11.72 3.04
N GLY A 5 -12.52 12.55 2.26
CA GLY A 5 -12.00 13.85 2.72
C GLY A 5 -10.56 13.83 3.25
N HIS A 6 -9.89 12.67 3.31
CA HIS A 6 -8.47 12.62 3.62
C HIS A 6 -7.62 12.94 2.38
N LYS A 7 -6.65 13.85 2.49
CA LYS A 7 -5.87 14.35 1.33
C LYS A 7 -5.11 13.24 0.60
N ASN A 8 -4.66 12.20 1.32
CA ASN A 8 -3.89 11.06 0.79
C ASN A 8 -4.73 9.81 0.48
N ILE A 9 -6.06 9.94 0.40
CA ILE A 9 -6.94 8.86 -0.05
C ILE A 9 -7.70 9.37 -1.26
N VAL A 10 -7.85 8.52 -2.28
CA VAL A 10 -8.64 8.87 -3.46
C VAL A 10 -10.10 9.16 -3.06
N THR A 11 -10.59 10.33 -3.44
CA THR A 11 -11.90 10.84 -3.09
C THR A 11 -12.97 10.06 -3.84
N TYR A 12 -13.93 9.51 -3.10
CA TYR A 12 -15.11 8.86 -3.67
C TYR A 12 -16.16 9.92 -4.03
N MET A 13 -16.71 9.86 -5.24
CA MET A 13 -17.74 10.78 -5.72
C MET A 13 -19.11 10.11 -5.74
N ASP A 14 -19.24 8.98 -6.45
CA ASP A 14 -20.53 8.28 -6.60
C ASP A 14 -20.32 6.82 -7.00
N SER A 15 -21.39 6.02 -6.96
CA SER A 15 -21.38 4.64 -7.48
C SER A 15 -22.74 4.22 -7.96
N SER A 16 -22.78 3.40 -9.02
CA SER A 16 -23.99 2.82 -9.58
C SER A 16 -23.82 1.31 -9.77
N ILE A 17 -24.92 0.57 -9.63
CA ILE A 17 -24.95 -0.88 -9.87
C ILE A 17 -26.11 -1.17 -10.83
N ALA A 18 -25.80 -1.81 -11.96
CA ALA A 18 -26.78 -2.17 -12.98
C ALA A 18 -26.84 -3.70 -13.16
N THR A 19 -28.04 -4.26 -13.28
CA THR A 19 -28.22 -5.68 -13.60
C THR A 19 -28.12 -5.90 -15.11
N LEU A 20 -27.29 -6.86 -15.53
CA LEU A 20 -27.09 -7.17 -16.95
C LEU A 20 -28.21 -8.08 -17.47
N ARG A 21 -28.61 -7.88 -18.73
CA ARG A 21 -29.72 -8.62 -19.37
C ARG A 21 -29.51 -10.14 -19.44
N HIS A 22 -28.27 -10.60 -19.38
CA HIS A 22 -27.90 -12.02 -19.45
C HIS A 22 -27.41 -12.59 -18.10
N GLY A 23 -27.70 -11.89 -17.00
CA GLY A 23 -27.24 -12.23 -15.66
C GLY A 23 -25.95 -11.50 -15.28
N GLY A 24 -25.75 -11.32 -13.98
CA GLY A 24 -24.62 -10.56 -13.42
C GLY A 24 -24.93 -9.08 -13.16
N PHE A 25 -23.92 -8.38 -12.66
CA PHE A 25 -23.99 -6.96 -12.30
C PHE A 25 -22.81 -6.20 -12.90
N GLU A 26 -23.07 -4.99 -13.36
CA GLU A 26 -22.06 -4.00 -13.70
C GLU A 26 -21.98 -2.98 -12.57
N VAL A 27 -20.78 -2.75 -12.06
CA VAL A 27 -20.53 -1.86 -10.92
C VAL A 27 -19.67 -0.70 -11.40
N PHE A 28 -20.20 0.52 -11.27
CA PHE A 28 -19.49 1.76 -11.56
C PHE A 28 -19.12 2.44 -10.25
N ILE A 29 -17.86 2.85 -10.13
CA ILE A 29 -17.36 3.64 -9.00
C ILE A 29 -16.70 4.88 -9.60
N LEU A 30 -17.25 6.05 -9.29
CA LEU A 30 -16.72 7.34 -9.71
C LEU A 30 -15.84 7.91 -8.58
N MET A 31 -14.62 8.28 -8.94
CA MET A 31 -13.59 8.79 -8.01
C MET A 31 -12.90 10.01 -8.61
N GLU A 32 -12.16 10.76 -7.79
CA GLU A 32 -11.31 11.83 -8.31
C GLU A 32 -10.28 11.31 -9.31
N TYR A 33 -9.99 12.15 -10.31
CA TYR A 33 -8.95 11.89 -11.28
C TYR A 33 -7.62 12.45 -10.80
N CYS A 34 -6.65 11.58 -10.54
CA CYS A 34 -5.30 11.94 -10.18
C CYS A 34 -4.45 12.15 -11.45
N THR A 35 -4.16 13.42 -11.76
CA THR A 35 -3.51 13.87 -13.01
C THR A 35 -2.11 13.29 -13.26
N GLY A 36 -1.40 12.85 -12.21
CA GLY A 36 -0.07 12.27 -12.31
C GLY A 36 -0.04 10.75 -12.52
N GLY A 37 -1.20 10.10 -12.66
CA GLY A 37 -1.28 8.66 -12.92
C GLY A 37 -0.84 7.79 -11.74
N HIS A 38 -0.42 6.56 -12.03
CA HIS A 38 0.04 5.61 -11.01
C HIS A 38 1.51 5.80 -10.67
N LEU A 39 1.86 5.62 -9.39
CA LEU A 39 3.24 5.71 -8.91
C LEU A 39 4.16 4.70 -9.60
N VAL A 40 3.67 3.49 -9.88
CA VAL A 40 4.45 2.48 -10.63
C VAL A 40 4.90 2.99 -12.00
N GLU A 41 4.06 3.76 -12.70
CA GLU A 41 4.41 4.35 -14.01
C GLU A 41 5.48 5.43 -13.83
N PHE A 42 5.37 6.26 -12.79
CA PHE A 42 6.39 7.23 -12.44
C PHE A 42 7.74 6.57 -12.12
N LEU A 43 7.76 5.48 -11.35
CA LEU A 43 9.00 4.73 -11.05
C LEU A 43 9.65 4.19 -12.33
N ASN A 44 8.84 3.73 -13.30
CA ASN A 44 9.34 3.27 -14.60
C ASN A 44 10.03 4.40 -15.41
N THR A 45 9.73 5.67 -15.16
CA THR A 45 10.47 6.80 -15.77
C THR A 45 11.81 7.10 -15.07
N ARG A 46 12.04 6.54 -13.88
CA ARG A 46 13.22 6.78 -13.02
C ARG A 46 14.16 5.57 -12.93
N LEU A 47 14.08 4.63 -13.88
CA LEU A 47 14.91 3.42 -13.93
C LEU A 47 16.42 3.67 -14.08
N THR A 48 16.85 4.90 -14.35
CA THR A 48 18.28 5.27 -14.39
C THR A 48 18.65 6.22 -13.24
N SER A 49 17.86 7.27 -13.03
CA SER A 49 18.14 8.31 -12.04
C SER A 49 17.79 7.92 -10.60
N ARG A 50 16.94 6.91 -10.40
CA ARG A 50 16.35 6.52 -9.10
C ARG A 50 15.62 7.68 -8.40
N LEU A 51 15.08 7.40 -7.22
CA LEU A 51 14.50 8.42 -6.34
C LEU A 51 15.54 8.87 -5.30
N THR A 52 15.52 10.16 -4.99
CA THR A 52 16.24 10.78 -3.90
C THR A 52 15.52 10.53 -2.57
N GLU A 53 16.24 10.62 -1.44
CA GLU A 53 15.61 10.43 -0.12
C GLU A 53 14.43 11.37 0.15
N PRO A 54 14.49 12.67 -0.20
CA PRO A 54 13.34 13.55 -0.03
C PRO A 54 12.11 13.11 -0.86
N GLU A 55 12.31 12.64 -2.10
CA GLU A 55 11.24 12.08 -2.92
C GLU A 55 10.63 10.84 -2.25
N ILE A 56 11.47 9.91 -1.78
CA ILE A 56 11.05 8.67 -1.11
C ILE A 56 10.25 8.99 0.16
N LEU A 57 10.76 9.88 1.00
CA LEU A 57 10.12 10.26 2.26
C LEU A 57 8.81 11.02 2.04
N THR A 58 8.71 11.83 0.98
CA THR A 58 7.45 12.51 0.64
C THR A 58 6.38 11.48 0.28
N ILE A 59 6.70 10.53 -0.62
CA ILE A 59 5.79 9.43 -1.00
C ILE A 59 5.40 8.63 0.24
N PHE A 60 6.39 8.18 1.01
CA PHE A 60 6.17 7.30 2.15
C PHE A 60 5.35 7.97 3.25
N SER A 61 5.62 9.25 3.56
CA SER A 61 4.85 10.01 4.55
C SER A 61 3.38 10.13 4.15
N ASP A 62 3.09 10.47 2.90
CA ASP A 62 1.73 10.61 2.39
C ASP A 62 0.94 9.29 2.51
N ILE A 63 1.57 8.16 2.19
CA ILE A 63 0.93 6.84 2.31
C ILE A 63 0.80 6.40 3.77
N CYS A 64 1.76 6.71 4.63
CA CYS A 64 1.64 6.49 6.07
C CYS A 64 0.48 7.29 6.67
N GLU A 65 0.25 8.55 6.25
CA GLU A 65 -0.90 9.35 6.68
C GLU A 65 -2.23 8.71 6.25
N ALA A 66 -2.32 8.21 5.00
CA ALA A 66 -3.49 7.48 4.52
C ALA A 66 -3.78 6.22 5.35
N VAL A 67 -2.75 5.39 5.58
CA VAL A 67 -2.86 4.13 6.34
C VAL A 67 -3.20 4.41 7.80
N ALA A 68 -2.57 5.41 8.42
CA ALA A 68 -2.89 5.83 9.78
C ALA A 68 -4.37 6.25 9.87
N HIS A 69 -4.87 7.06 8.93
CA HIS A 69 -6.27 7.44 8.89
C HIS A 69 -7.20 6.22 8.84
N MET A 70 -6.89 5.20 8.04
CA MET A 70 -7.66 3.95 7.98
C MET A 70 -7.61 3.17 9.31
N HIS A 71 -6.43 3.04 9.91
CA HIS A 71 -6.20 2.27 11.15
C HIS A 71 -6.79 2.95 12.39
N TYR A 72 -6.98 4.27 12.37
CA TYR A 72 -7.63 5.02 13.47
C TYR A 72 -9.16 4.87 13.53
N HIS A 73 -9.78 4.24 12.53
CA HIS A 73 -11.22 3.95 12.57
C HIS A 73 -11.55 2.90 13.66
N SER A 74 -12.80 2.90 14.12
CA SER A 74 -13.31 1.89 15.04
C SER A 74 -14.56 1.23 14.43
N PRO A 75 -14.47 -0.03 13.95
CA PRO A 75 -13.27 -0.87 13.88
C PRO A 75 -12.22 -0.36 12.86
N PRO A 76 -10.93 -0.71 13.00
CA PRO A 76 -9.89 -0.29 12.06
C PRO A 76 -10.15 -0.88 10.67
N ILE A 77 -9.80 -0.13 9.64
CA ILE A 77 -9.90 -0.57 8.25
C ILE A 77 -8.50 -1.01 7.80
N ILE A 78 -8.39 -2.26 7.36
CA ILE A 78 -7.15 -2.90 6.88
C ILE A 78 -7.19 -2.91 5.36
N HIS A 79 -6.17 -2.36 4.68
CA HIS A 79 -6.13 -2.22 3.23
C HIS A 79 -5.87 -3.57 2.53
N ARG A 80 -4.93 -4.37 3.05
CA ARG A 80 -4.51 -5.70 2.54
C ARG A 80 -3.79 -5.75 1.20
N ASP A 81 -3.77 -4.66 0.43
CA ASP A 81 -3.05 -4.60 -0.85
C ASP A 81 -2.28 -3.28 -1.06
N ILE A 82 -1.51 -2.86 -0.05
CA ILE A 82 -0.64 -1.67 -0.17
C ILE A 82 0.57 -2.03 -1.04
N LYS A 83 0.72 -1.32 -2.16
CA LYS A 83 1.79 -1.51 -3.15
C LYS A 83 1.89 -0.28 -4.06
N VAL A 84 2.97 -0.16 -4.83
CA VAL A 84 3.22 1.02 -5.70
C VAL A 84 2.16 1.18 -6.80
N GLU A 85 1.51 0.08 -7.19
CA GLU A 85 0.45 0.06 -8.18
C GLU A 85 -0.85 0.71 -7.64
N ASN A 86 -1.06 0.67 -6.32
CA ASN A 86 -2.25 1.22 -5.65
C ASN A 86 -1.99 2.61 -5.07
N VAL A 87 -0.95 3.30 -5.55
CA VAL A 87 -0.66 4.70 -5.21
C VAL A 87 -0.81 5.57 -6.46
N LEU A 88 -1.63 6.61 -6.36
CA LEU A 88 -1.85 7.61 -7.40
C LEU A 88 -1.13 8.92 -7.07
N ILE A 89 -0.76 9.66 -8.10
CA ILE A 89 -0.11 10.97 -7.99
C ILE A 89 -1.11 12.04 -8.42
N SER A 90 -1.40 13.01 -7.53
CA SER A 90 -2.19 14.19 -7.87
C SER A 90 -1.31 15.43 -7.85
N THR A 91 -1.26 16.14 -8.98
CA THR A 91 -0.53 17.42 -9.13
C THR A 91 -1.46 18.62 -9.05
N SER A 92 -2.74 18.40 -8.70
CA SER A 92 -3.68 19.49 -8.47
C SER A 92 -3.22 20.30 -7.25
N PRO A 93 -3.37 21.63 -7.25
CA PRO A 93 -2.97 22.47 -6.13
C PRO A 93 -3.70 22.00 -4.86
N SER A 94 -2.94 21.38 -3.95
CA SER A 94 -3.49 20.94 -2.67
C SER A 94 -3.56 22.12 -1.72
N SER A 95 -4.64 22.18 -0.92
CA SER A 95 -4.79 23.19 0.13
C SER A 95 -3.83 22.98 1.32
N SER A 96 -3.12 21.85 1.36
CA SER A 96 -2.19 21.46 2.43
C SER A 96 -1.00 20.64 1.88
N PRO A 97 0.06 21.30 1.37
CA PRO A 97 1.26 20.60 0.90
C PRO A 97 1.93 19.81 2.01
N SER A 98 2.59 18.69 1.66
CA SER A 98 3.38 17.89 2.61
C SER A 98 4.55 18.74 3.14
N PRO A 99 4.81 18.76 4.47
CA PRO A 99 5.90 19.54 5.05
C PRO A 99 7.29 19.06 4.62
N PHE A 100 7.39 17.85 4.06
CA PHE A 100 8.64 17.25 3.60
C PHE A 100 8.87 17.39 2.09
N ALA A 101 7.91 17.95 1.34
CA ALA A 101 8.01 18.04 -0.10
C ALA A 101 9.02 19.14 -0.51
N PRO A 102 10.15 18.80 -1.16
CA PRO A 102 11.14 19.78 -1.56
C PRO A 102 10.62 20.66 -2.70
N ALA A 103 11.03 21.93 -2.73
CA ALA A 103 10.64 22.88 -3.78
C ALA A 103 11.01 22.40 -5.21
N SER A 104 12.03 21.55 -5.34
CA SER A 104 12.44 20.95 -6.61
C SER A 104 11.47 19.91 -7.18
N LEU A 105 10.53 19.42 -6.37
CA LEU A 105 9.46 18.50 -6.78
C LEU A 105 8.23 19.26 -7.31
N ALA A 106 8.22 20.59 -7.25
CA ALA A 106 7.14 21.38 -7.83
C ALA A 106 7.10 21.16 -9.34
N SER A 107 5.94 20.76 -9.84
CA SER A 107 5.68 20.67 -11.27
C SER A 107 5.83 22.04 -11.94
N VAL A 108 5.92 22.08 -13.27
CA VAL A 108 6.01 23.32 -14.08
C VAL A 108 4.86 24.30 -13.75
N GLU A 109 3.74 23.80 -13.22
CA GLU A 109 2.57 24.58 -12.81
C GLU A 109 2.62 25.07 -11.33
N GLY A 110 3.72 24.85 -10.62
CA GLY A 110 3.97 25.38 -9.27
C GLY A 110 3.33 24.58 -8.12
N ALA A 111 2.60 23.50 -8.40
CA ALA A 111 2.02 22.62 -7.39
C ALA A 111 2.95 21.43 -7.08
N LEU A 112 3.09 21.13 -5.78
CA LEU A 112 3.78 19.94 -5.28
C LEU A 112 2.86 18.71 -5.44
N PRO A 113 3.41 17.55 -5.84
CA PRO A 113 2.63 16.33 -5.96
C PRO A 113 2.14 15.87 -4.58
N THR A 114 0.94 15.31 -4.56
CA THR A 114 0.37 14.59 -3.42
C THR A 114 0.14 13.14 -3.80
N TYR A 115 0.52 12.22 -2.92
CA TYR A 115 0.37 10.79 -3.17
C TYR A 115 -0.87 10.27 -2.44
N LYS A 116 -1.70 9.51 -3.17
CA LYS A 116 -3.01 9.07 -2.71
C LYS A 116 -3.15 7.57 -2.83
N LEU A 117 -3.54 6.91 -1.75
CA LEU A 117 -3.86 5.48 -1.74
C LEU A 117 -5.21 5.24 -2.45
N CYS A 118 -5.25 4.23 -3.31
CA CYS A 118 -6.44 3.79 -4.03
C CYS A 118 -6.62 2.27 -3.94
N ASP A 119 -7.68 1.76 -4.58
CA ASP A 119 -8.07 0.34 -4.63
C ASP A 119 -8.37 -0.30 -3.25
N PHE A 120 -9.55 0.02 -2.75
CA PHE A 120 -10.10 -0.55 -1.51
C PHE A 120 -10.87 -1.86 -1.73
N GLY A 121 -10.75 -2.49 -2.92
CA GLY A 121 -11.47 -3.73 -3.25
C GLY A 121 -11.09 -4.91 -2.35
N SER A 122 -9.88 -4.88 -1.81
CA SER A 122 -9.37 -5.86 -0.84
C SER A 122 -9.56 -5.45 0.61
N ALA A 123 -10.04 -4.25 0.91
CA ALA A 123 -10.07 -3.75 2.29
C ALA A 123 -11.05 -4.55 3.19
N THR A 124 -10.76 -4.62 4.49
CA THR A 124 -11.61 -5.31 5.47
C THR A 124 -11.50 -4.68 6.86
N THR A 125 -12.52 -4.85 7.69
CA THR A 125 -12.47 -4.51 9.13
C THR A 125 -12.34 -5.75 10.01
N ARG A 126 -12.17 -6.94 9.40
CA ARG A 126 -12.09 -8.22 10.11
C ARG A 126 -10.71 -8.40 10.72
N ILE A 127 -10.67 -8.46 12.05
CA ILE A 127 -9.50 -8.88 12.83
C ILE A 127 -9.66 -10.36 13.21
N VAL A 128 -8.57 -11.11 13.13
CA VAL A 128 -8.49 -12.50 13.63
C VAL A 128 -7.56 -12.51 14.85
N PRO A 129 -8.10 -12.59 16.08
CA PRO A 129 -7.27 -12.66 17.28
C PRO A 129 -6.35 -13.90 17.28
N SER A 130 -5.16 -13.79 17.87
CA SER A 130 -4.21 -14.91 18.02
C SER A 130 -4.79 -16.08 18.82
N SER A 131 -5.74 -15.81 19.72
CA SER A 131 -6.44 -16.80 20.54
C SER A 131 -7.64 -17.46 19.85
N ALA A 132 -8.04 -16.98 18.66
CA ALA A 132 -9.23 -17.49 17.99
C ALA A 132 -9.02 -18.95 17.54
N PRO A 133 -9.86 -19.90 17.98
CA PRO A 133 -9.81 -21.24 17.45
C PRO A 133 -10.24 -21.21 15.98
N MET A 134 -9.41 -21.76 15.09
CA MET A 134 -9.75 -21.95 13.67
C MET A 134 -9.64 -23.43 13.33
N SER A 135 -10.69 -23.96 12.73
CA SER A 135 -10.71 -25.29 12.12
C SER A 135 -9.83 -25.31 10.86
N ALA A 136 -9.39 -26.50 10.45
CA ALA A 136 -8.63 -26.67 9.21
C ALA A 136 -9.39 -26.12 7.97
N ARG A 137 -10.72 -26.24 7.96
CA ARG A 137 -11.57 -25.71 6.89
C ARG A 137 -11.56 -24.18 6.84
N GLU A 138 -11.59 -23.52 7.98
CA GLU A 138 -11.53 -22.05 8.05
C GLU A 138 -10.16 -21.54 7.63
N ILE A 139 -9.09 -22.24 8.00
CA ILE A 139 -7.72 -21.93 7.56
C ILE A 139 -7.65 -22.00 6.03
N LEU A 140 -8.10 -23.11 5.42
CA LEU A 140 -8.08 -23.27 3.95
C LEU A 140 -8.88 -22.18 3.23
N ALA A 141 -10.08 -21.84 3.72
CA ALA A 141 -10.89 -20.78 3.14
C ALA A 141 -10.21 -19.40 3.24
N MET A 142 -9.50 -19.15 4.34
CA MET A 142 -8.75 -17.92 4.54
C MET A 142 -7.49 -17.86 3.66
N GLU A 143 -6.79 -18.98 3.45
CA GLU A 143 -5.68 -19.06 2.50
C GLU A 143 -6.14 -18.76 1.06
N GLU A 144 -7.32 -19.25 0.66
CA GLU A 144 -7.93 -18.95 -0.64
C GLU A 144 -8.28 -17.46 -0.77
N GLU A 145 -8.89 -16.88 0.27
CA GLU A 145 -9.22 -15.44 0.31
C GLU A 145 -7.95 -14.58 0.21
N ILE A 146 -6.92 -14.89 1.00
CA ILE A 146 -5.60 -14.23 0.95
C ILE A 146 -5.00 -14.38 -0.45
N GLY A 147 -5.07 -15.59 -1.03
CA GLY A 147 -4.64 -15.90 -2.39
C GLY A 147 -5.26 -14.99 -3.43
N ARG A 148 -6.55 -14.68 -3.28
CA ARG A 148 -7.33 -13.89 -4.23
C ARG A 148 -7.13 -12.38 -4.11
N PHE A 149 -6.94 -11.87 -2.90
CA PHE A 149 -7.03 -10.43 -2.61
C PHE A 149 -5.71 -9.76 -2.22
N THR A 150 -4.61 -10.48 -2.14
CA THR A 150 -3.33 -9.92 -1.69
C THR A 150 -2.18 -10.28 -2.62
N THR A 151 -1.23 -9.36 -2.79
CA THR A 151 -0.03 -9.57 -3.60
C THR A 151 1.07 -10.28 -2.77
N LEU A 152 1.51 -11.48 -3.18
CA LEU A 152 2.42 -12.34 -2.39
C LEU A 152 3.66 -11.62 -1.86
N GLN A 153 4.32 -10.81 -2.68
CA GLN A 153 5.56 -10.11 -2.30
C GLN A 153 5.37 -9.06 -1.20
N TYR A 154 4.12 -8.64 -0.94
CA TYR A 154 3.76 -7.68 0.11
C TYR A 154 3.15 -8.36 1.35
N ARG A 155 3.01 -9.69 1.34
CA ARG A 155 2.35 -10.41 2.43
C ARG A 155 3.22 -10.46 3.67
N ALA A 156 2.62 -10.20 4.83
CA ALA A 156 3.24 -10.39 6.14
C ALA A 156 3.43 -11.88 6.48
N PRO A 157 4.40 -12.24 7.35
CA PRO A 157 4.65 -13.62 7.75
C PRO A 157 3.42 -14.33 8.30
N GLU A 158 2.59 -13.64 9.09
CA GLU A 158 1.38 -14.17 9.73
C GLU A 158 0.25 -14.51 8.75
N ILE A 159 0.22 -13.90 7.56
CA ILE A 159 -0.73 -14.26 6.49
C ILE A 159 -0.12 -15.22 5.48
N CYS A 160 1.20 -15.39 5.49
CA CYS A 160 1.87 -16.49 4.81
C CYS A 160 1.74 -17.81 5.59
N ASP A 161 1.79 -17.77 6.92
CA ASP A 161 1.68 -18.97 7.75
C ASP A 161 0.64 -18.80 8.87
N LEU A 162 -0.59 -19.17 8.55
CA LEU A 162 -1.74 -19.10 9.46
C LEU A 162 -1.62 -20.08 10.64
N TYR A 163 -0.79 -21.12 10.52
CA TYR A 163 -0.64 -22.15 11.54
C TYR A 163 0.19 -21.67 12.74
N GLN A 164 0.95 -20.58 12.60
CA GLN A 164 1.65 -19.92 13.72
C GLN A 164 0.70 -19.23 14.69
N LYS A 165 -0.58 -19.05 14.33
CA LYS A 165 -1.62 -18.45 15.19
C LYS A 165 -1.23 -17.08 15.76
N LYS A 166 -0.46 -16.28 15.01
CA LYS A 166 -0.09 -14.91 15.39
C LYS A 166 -1.28 -13.94 15.39
N GLY A 167 -2.37 -14.31 14.73
CA GLY A 167 -3.52 -13.45 14.50
C GLY A 167 -3.29 -12.53 13.29
N ILE A 168 -4.37 -11.97 12.77
CA ILE A 168 -4.37 -11.04 11.63
C ILE A 168 -5.02 -9.75 12.11
N SER A 169 -4.32 -8.64 11.92
CA SER A 169 -4.73 -7.30 12.35
C SER A 169 -4.27 -6.28 11.33
N GLU A 170 -4.49 -4.99 11.60
CA GLU A 170 -3.98 -3.88 10.80
C GLU A 170 -2.46 -3.90 10.62
N LYS A 171 -1.72 -4.67 11.44
CA LYS A 171 -0.26 -4.83 11.34
C LYS A 171 0.23 -5.45 10.04
N ILE A 172 -0.62 -6.15 9.29
CA ILE A 172 -0.23 -6.64 7.96
C ILE A 172 0.02 -5.50 6.97
N ASP A 173 -0.66 -4.36 7.14
CA ASP A 173 -0.42 -3.16 6.33
C ASP A 173 0.91 -2.49 6.73
N ILE A 174 1.33 -2.59 8.00
CA ILE A 174 2.63 -2.07 8.46
C ILE A 174 3.77 -2.86 7.82
N TRP A 175 3.63 -4.19 7.70
CA TRP A 175 4.58 -4.99 6.93
C TRP A 175 4.61 -4.54 5.46
N ALA A 176 3.45 -4.38 4.83
CA ALA A 176 3.36 -3.94 3.43
C ALA A 176 3.97 -2.55 3.22
N LEU A 177 3.88 -1.63 4.19
CA LEU A 177 4.58 -0.34 4.17
C LEU A 177 6.11 -0.51 4.16
N GLY A 178 6.66 -1.46 4.92
CA GLY A 178 8.10 -1.79 4.87
C GLY A 178 8.53 -2.28 3.48
N ILE A 179 7.72 -3.13 2.85
CA ILE A 179 7.95 -3.59 1.47
C ILE A 179 7.83 -2.44 0.46
N LEU A 180 6.85 -1.56 0.63
CA LEU A 180 6.68 -0.36 -0.19
C LEU A 180 7.93 0.52 -0.10
N LEU A 181 8.41 0.82 1.11
CA LEU A 181 9.60 1.63 1.32
C LEU A 181 10.84 1.00 0.68
N PHE A 182 11.04 -0.31 0.85
CA PHE A 182 12.11 -1.04 0.18
C PHE A 182 12.01 -0.92 -1.35
N LYS A 183 10.81 -1.05 -1.92
CA LYS A 183 10.59 -0.91 -3.37
C LYS A 183 10.84 0.52 -3.86
N LEU A 184 10.54 1.55 -3.07
CA LEU A 184 10.87 2.94 -3.41
C LEU A 184 12.38 3.18 -3.46
N CYS A 185 13.14 2.56 -2.57
CA CYS A 185 14.60 2.65 -2.54
C CYS A 185 15.25 1.85 -3.69
N PHE A 186 14.85 0.59 -3.87
CA PHE A 186 15.63 -0.36 -4.67
C PHE A 186 14.95 -0.82 -5.95
N PHE A 187 13.68 -0.45 -6.16
CA PHE A 187 12.87 -0.79 -7.33
C PHE A 187 12.65 -2.30 -7.52
N THR A 188 12.87 -3.07 -6.46
CA THR A 188 12.60 -4.51 -6.31
C THR A 188 11.95 -4.72 -4.94
N THR A 189 11.35 -5.88 -4.68
CA THR A 189 10.89 -6.24 -3.33
C THR A 189 11.93 -7.12 -2.62
N PRO A 190 12.01 -7.10 -1.27
CA PRO A 190 13.06 -7.84 -0.56
C PRO A 190 12.95 -9.37 -0.72
N PHE A 191 11.82 -9.87 -1.21
CA PHE A 191 11.52 -11.30 -1.34
C PHE A 191 11.20 -11.72 -2.79
N GLU A 192 11.48 -10.86 -3.78
CA GLU A 192 11.11 -11.07 -5.18
C GLU A 192 11.53 -12.45 -5.71
N ASP A 193 12.77 -12.85 -5.44
CA ASP A 193 13.36 -14.11 -5.92
C ASP A 193 13.37 -15.26 -4.90
N SER A 194 12.95 -15.01 -3.65
CA SER A 194 13.15 -15.95 -2.53
C SER A 194 11.87 -16.67 -2.08
N GLY A 195 10.71 -16.24 -2.59
CA GLY A 195 9.42 -16.88 -2.37
C GLY A 195 8.91 -16.86 -0.93
N LYS A 196 7.84 -17.63 -0.68
CA LYS A 196 7.07 -17.61 0.57
C LYS A 196 7.89 -17.94 1.82
N LEU A 197 8.85 -18.86 1.74
CA LEU A 197 9.68 -19.27 2.88
C LEU A 197 10.60 -18.15 3.39
N ALA A 198 11.09 -17.30 2.49
CA ALA A 198 11.92 -16.16 2.87
C ALA A 198 11.13 -15.10 3.64
N ILE A 199 9.87 -14.89 3.26
CA ILE A 199 8.93 -14.02 3.99
C ILE A 199 8.72 -14.56 5.41
N ILE A 200 8.38 -15.85 5.54
CA ILE A 200 8.08 -16.47 6.85
C ILE A 200 9.28 -16.38 7.80
N ASN A 201 10.50 -16.53 7.27
CA ASN A 201 11.74 -16.47 8.05
C ASN A 201 12.37 -15.07 8.11
N VAL A 202 11.71 -14.05 7.53
CA VAL A 202 12.20 -12.66 7.45
C VAL A 202 13.64 -12.60 6.90
N ARG A 203 13.90 -13.34 5.83
CA ARG A 203 15.23 -13.47 5.23
C ARG A 203 15.31 -12.69 3.92
N TYR A 204 16.00 -11.57 3.96
CA TYR A 204 16.33 -10.76 2.79
C TYR A 204 17.72 -10.14 2.95
N THR A 205 18.22 -9.51 1.88
CA THR A 205 19.51 -8.80 1.89
C THR A 205 19.30 -7.36 1.49
N MET A 206 19.90 -6.42 2.22
CA MET A 206 19.88 -5.00 1.87
C MET A 206 20.87 -4.73 0.72
N PRO A 207 20.42 -4.20 -0.44
CA PRO A 207 21.33 -3.79 -1.50
C PRO A 207 22.27 -2.67 -1.03
N THR A 208 23.51 -2.67 -1.53
CA THR A 208 24.49 -1.60 -1.25
C THR A 208 24.38 -0.40 -2.19
N TYR A 209 23.62 -0.54 -3.28
CA TYR A 209 23.37 0.50 -4.27
C TYR A 209 21.89 0.54 -4.68
N PRO A 210 21.26 1.71 -4.80
CA PRO A 210 21.78 3.04 -4.46
C PRO A 210 22.10 3.19 -2.98
N ALA A 211 23.08 4.04 -2.66
CA ALA A 211 23.45 4.29 -1.27
C ALA A 211 22.48 5.29 -0.65
N TYR A 212 21.75 4.83 0.36
CA TYR A 212 20.84 5.64 1.17
C TYR A 212 21.36 5.78 2.60
N SER A 213 20.86 6.79 3.31
CA SER A 213 21.21 7.07 4.69
C SER A 213 20.82 5.92 5.61
N LYS A 214 21.62 5.70 6.66
CA LYS A 214 21.30 4.69 7.69
C LYS A 214 19.95 4.95 8.36
N SER A 215 19.55 6.21 8.47
CA SER A 215 18.24 6.56 9.02
C SER A 215 17.09 6.06 8.13
N LEU A 216 17.19 6.21 6.81
CA LEU A 216 16.18 5.72 5.88
C LEU A 216 16.15 4.18 5.88
N LEU A 217 17.32 3.54 5.81
CA LEU A 217 17.43 2.08 5.82
C LEU A 217 16.94 1.46 7.13
N GLY A 218 17.19 2.13 8.27
CA GLY A 218 16.71 1.70 9.58
C GLY A 218 15.18 1.71 9.72
N LEU A 219 14.44 2.43 8.86
CA LEU A 219 12.97 2.36 8.83
C LEU A 219 12.44 1.06 8.18
N ILE A 220 13.24 0.41 7.33
CA ILE A 220 12.84 -0.84 6.67
C ILE A 220 13.08 -2.03 7.61
N GLY A 221 14.22 -2.04 8.28
CA GLY A 221 14.65 -3.09 9.19
C GLY A 221 16.17 -3.28 9.14
N GLU A 222 16.77 -3.49 10.31
CA GLU A 222 18.12 -4.02 10.47
C GLU A 222 18.09 -5.56 10.59
#